data_AF-A0A965ELI6-F1
#
_entry.id   AF-A0A965ELI6-F1
#
_cell.length_a   1.000
_cell.length_b   1.000
_cell.length_c   1.000
_cell.angle_alpha   90.00
_cell.angle_beta   90.00
_cell.angle_gamma   90.00
#
_symmetry.space_group_name_H-M   'P 1'
#
loop_
_entity.id
_entity.type
_entity.pdbx_description
1 polymer ?
#
loop_
_entity_poly.entity_id
_entity_poly.type
_entity_poly.pdbx_seq_one_letter_code
_entity_poly.pdbx_strand_id
1 'polypeptide(L)' 'YPGVGSVSRAYLHHLFKAKEMLGPILLTMHNLHYYQELMAGLRGAIEAGRLDAFAAAFHAEQAQGDLDLV' A
#
# COMPACT_ATOMS: atom_id res chain seq x y z
N TYR A 1 2.90 1.70 -12.90
CA TYR A 1 3.44 0.56 -13.68
C TYR A 1 2.35 -0.50 -13.74
N PRO A 2 1.87 -0.91 -14.92
CA PRO A 2 0.88 -1.97 -15.00
C PRO A 2 1.57 -3.29 -14.61
N GLY A 3 1.16 -3.92 -13.50
CA GLY A 3 1.70 -5.25 -13.15
C GLY A 3 1.45 -5.77 -11.73
N VAL A 4 1.22 -4.92 -10.73
CA VAL A 4 1.05 -5.37 -9.33
C VAL A 4 -0.41 -5.49 -8.89
N GLY A 5 -1.36 -5.00 -9.71
CA GLY A 5 -2.79 -4.96 -9.39
C GLY A 5 -3.48 -6.33 -9.25
N SER A 6 -2.77 -7.44 -9.42
CA SER A 6 -3.35 -8.79 -9.36
C SER A 6 -2.44 -9.84 -8.73
N VAL A 7 -1.46 -9.44 -7.91
CA VAL A 7 -0.65 -10.41 -7.15
C VAL A 7 -1.39 -10.74 -5.86
N SER A 8 -1.86 -11.98 -5.71
CA SER A 8 -2.55 -12.40 -4.49
C SER A 8 -1.58 -12.48 -3.30
N ARG A 9 -2.09 -12.24 -2.09
CA ARG A 9 -1.33 -12.41 -0.83
C ARG A 9 -0.80 -13.84 -0.68
N ALA A 10 -1.59 -14.82 -1.10
CA ALA A 10 -1.19 -16.24 -1.08
C ALA A 10 0.01 -16.51 -2.00
N TYR A 11 0.05 -15.89 -3.17
CA TYR A 11 1.17 -16.04 -4.10
C TYR A 11 2.44 -15.34 -3.59
N LEU A 12 2.32 -14.12 -3.03
CA LEU A 12 3.45 -13.49 -2.35
C LEU A 12 3.99 -14.36 -1.21
N HIS A 13 3.09 -14.88 -0.37
CA HIS A 13 3.47 -15.78 0.72
C HIS A 13 4.21 -17.03 0.22
N HIS A 14 3.74 -17.63 -0.89
CA HIS A 14 4.43 -18.73 -1.53
C HIS A 14 5.85 -18.36 -1.98
N LEU A 15 6.04 -17.21 -2.65
CA LEU A 15 7.37 -16.76 -3.10
C LEU A 15 8.35 -16.57 -1.94
N PHE A 16 7.89 -16.00 -0.82
CA PHE A 16 8.70 -15.88 0.40
C PHE A 16 9.04 -17.25 0.99
N LYS A 17 8.09 -18.18 1.04
CA LYS A 17 8.31 -19.55 1.52
C LYS A 17 9.27 -20.34 0.62
N ALA A 18 9.20 -20.12 -0.68
CA ALA A 18 10.08 -20.72 -1.70
C ALA A 18 11.47 -20.05 -1.77
N LYS A 19 11.71 -18.95 -1.04
CA LYS A 19 12.95 -18.14 -1.07
C LYS A 19 13.27 -17.60 -2.48
N GLU A 20 12.24 -17.26 -3.24
CA GLU A 20 12.40 -16.67 -4.56
C GLU A 20 12.58 -15.15 -4.48
N MET A 21 13.57 -14.62 -5.21
CA MET A 21 13.85 -13.18 -5.27
C MET A 21 12.69 -12.36 -5.87
N LEU A 22 11.76 -13.00 -6.58
CA LEU A 22 10.56 -12.36 -7.09
C LEU A 22 9.67 -11.81 -5.97
N GLY A 23 9.62 -12.47 -4.81
CA GLY A 23 8.84 -12.00 -3.65
C GLY A 23 9.27 -10.60 -3.18
N PRO A 24 10.55 -10.40 -2.81
CA PRO A 24 11.09 -9.09 -2.46
C PRO A 24 10.93 -8.03 -3.57
N ILE A 25 11.08 -8.41 -4.84
CA ILE A 25 10.92 -7.49 -5.99
C ILE A 25 9.48 -6.97 -6.06
N LEU A 26 8.50 -7.87 -6.03
CA LEU A 26 7.08 -7.51 -6.10
C LEU A 26 6.65 -6.68 -4.88
N LEU A 27 7.12 -7.03 -3.68
CA LEU A 27 6.84 -6.26 -2.47
C LEU A 27 7.46 -4.85 -2.53
N THR A 28 8.68 -4.72 -3.06
CA THR A 28 9.32 -3.41 -3.24
C THR A 28 8.55 -2.55 -4.22
N MET A 29 8.14 -3.11 -5.37
CA MET A 29 7.32 -2.40 -6.35
C MET A 29 5.98 -1.94 -5.75
N HIS A 30 5.31 -2.82 -5.00
CA HIS A 30 4.06 -2.51 -4.30
C HIS A 30 4.25 -1.36 -3.30
N ASN A 31 5.23 -1.46 -2.40
CA ASN A 31 5.49 -0.44 -1.38
C ASN A 31 5.83 0.90 -2.01
N LEU A 32 6.69 0.92 -3.02
CA LEU A 32 7.09 2.16 -3.68
C LEU A 32 5.92 2.84 -4.38
N HIS A 33 4.99 2.07 -4.96
CA HIS A 33 3.77 2.62 -5.55
C HIS A 33 2.85 3.21 -4.47
N TYR A 34 2.59 2.45 -3.40
CA TYR A 34 1.78 2.90 -2.27
C TYR A 34 2.31 4.21 -1.66
N TYR A 35 3.62 4.29 -1.38
CA TYR A 35 4.21 5.51 -0.84
C TYR A 35 4.14 6.69 -1.81
N GLN A 36 4.28 6.45 -3.12
CA GLN A 36 4.11 7.53 -4.10
C GLN A 36 2.69 8.10 -4.10
N GLU A 37 1.68 7.24 -4.00
CA GLU A 37 0.27 7.65 -3.94
C GLU A 37 -0.04 8.39 -2.63
N LEU A 38 0.40 7.85 -1.49
CA LEU A 38 0.25 8.49 -0.19
C LEU A 38 0.87 9.90 -0.19
N MET A 39 2.10 10.02 -0.68
CA MET A 39 2.80 11.31 -0.73
C MET A 39 2.17 12.28 -1.74
N ALA A 40 1.60 11.78 -2.84
CA ALA A 40 0.82 12.61 -3.76
C ALA A 40 -0.45 13.15 -3.09
N GLY A 41 -1.19 12.30 -2.36
CA GLY A 41 -2.35 12.70 -1.58
C GLY A 41 -2.02 13.75 -0.50
N LEU A 42 -0.93 13.54 0.24
CA LEU A 42 -0.44 14.50 1.24
C LEU A 42 -0.11 15.85 0.61
N ARG A 43 0.64 15.88 -0.51
CA ARG A 43 0.97 17.13 -1.21
C ARG A 43 -0.30 17.88 -1.65
N GLY A 44 -1.26 17.17 -2.25
CA GLY A 44 -2.53 17.78 -2.65
C GLY A 44 -3.39 18.25 -1.47
N ALA A 45 -3.27 17.62 -0.29
CA ALA A 45 -3.95 18.06 0.93
C ALA A 45 -3.32 19.33 1.52
N ILE A 46 -1.99 19.45 1.46
CA ILE A 46 -1.25 20.64 1.88
C ILE A 46 -1.64 21.83 0.98
N GLU A 47 -1.59 21.66 -0.34
CA GLU A 47 -1.93 22.71 -1.31
C GLU A 47 -3.37 23.23 -1.13
N ALA A 48 -4.30 22.34 -0.73
CA ALA A 48 -5.69 22.68 -0.49
C ALA A 48 -6.01 23.08 0.97
N GLY A 49 -5.01 23.22 1.85
CA GLY A 49 -5.21 23.62 3.24
C GLY A 49 -6.04 22.63 4.08
N ARG A 50 -6.04 21.35 3.70
CA ARG A 50 -6.89 20.30 4.28
C ARG A 50 -6.10 19.11 4.83
N LEU A 51 -4.85 19.34 5.22
CA LEU A 51 -3.94 18.29 5.70
C LEU A 51 -4.52 17.55 6.92
N ASP A 52 -5.08 18.26 7.89
CA ASP A 52 -5.61 17.65 9.12
C ASP A 52 -6.77 16.70 8.82
N ALA A 53 -7.67 17.09 7.91
CA ALA A 53 -8.77 16.24 7.46
C ALA A 53 -8.27 15.00 6.71
N PHE A 54 -7.24 15.15 5.86
CA PHE A 54 -6.61 14.02 5.18
C PHE A 54 -5.96 13.06 6.17
N ALA A 55 -5.21 13.57 7.16
CA ALA A 55 -4.56 12.76 8.17
C ALA A 55 -5.57 12.02 9.06
N ALA A 56 -6.65 12.69 9.48
CA ALA A 56 -7.72 12.06 10.25
C ALA A 56 -8.39 10.91 9.49
N ALA A 57 -8.72 11.12 8.20
CA ALA A 57 -9.27 10.08 7.35
C ALA A 57 -8.30 8.90 7.18
N PHE A 58 -7.04 9.18 6.88
CA PHE A 58 -6.00 8.17 6.75
C PHE A 58 -5.84 7.32 8.02
N HIS A 59 -5.80 7.95 9.20
CA HIS A 59 -5.73 7.22 10.46
C HIS A 59 -6.99 6.41 10.75
N ALA A 60 -8.17 6.91 10.39
CA ALA A 60 -9.42 6.17 10.53
C ALA A 60 -9.46 4.91 9.64
N GLU A 61 -8.96 5.00 8.41
CA GLU A 61 -8.82 3.85 7.49
C GLU A 61 -7.82 2.83 8.05
N GLN A 62 -6.65 3.26 8.52
CA GLN A 62 -5.65 2.37 9.11
C GLN A 62 -6.16 1.66 10.38
N ALA A 63 -7.01 2.33 11.17
CA ALA A 63 -7.60 1.76 12.38
C ALA A 63 -8.65 0.67 12.09
N GLN A 64 -9.27 0.67 10.90
CA GLN A 64 -10.20 -0.38 10.48
C GLN A 64 -9.48 -1.71 10.22
N GLY A 65 -8.21 -1.66 9.82
CA GLY A 65 -7.37 -2.83 9.59
C GLY A 65 -7.78 -3.69 8.38
N ASP A 66 -6.93 -4.69 8.07
CA ASP A 66 -7.08 -5.62 6.93
C ASP A 66 -7.43 -7.06 7.42
N LEU A 67 -8.40 -7.19 8.32
CA LEU A 67 -8.77 -8.49 8.91
C LEU A 67 -10.24 -8.85 8.67
N ASP A 68 -10.62 -8.99 7.41
CA ASP A 68 -11.60 -10.02 7.05
C ASP A 68 -10.89 -11.38 7.06
N LEU A 69 -10.73 -11.93 8.28
CA LEU A 69 -10.56 -13.36 8.49
C LEU A 69 -11.94 -14.01 8.38
N VAL A 70 -12.39 -14.23 7.15
CA VAL A 70 -13.46 -15.19 6.84
C VAL A 70 -12.84 -16.37 6.10
#